data_AF-A0A9E6CBA5-F1
#
_entry.id   AF-A0A9E6CBA5-F1
#
_cell.length_a   1.000
_cell.length_b   1.000
_cell.length_c   1.000
_cell.angle_alpha   90.00
_cell.angle_beta   90.00
_cell.angle_gamma   90.00
#
_symmetry.space_group_name_H-M   'P 1'
#
loop_
_entity.id
_entity.type
_entity.pdbx_description
1 polymer ?
#
loop_
_entity_poly.entity_id
_entity_poly.type
_entity_poly.pdbx_seq_one_letter_code
_entity_poly.pdbx_strand_id
1 'polypeptide(L)'
;MNRKGLITHVICGDQHGIFIPDLEEFRRGAFRLKGLRCIHTVLSQNRGLTNEDLTDLALLRLDAMMVINVKDGLPTAFHLASLLPPDSDGHKWKTETFRQIRDIPYRFDEFIKELEQNIERTCRLRAVEGAEERAILVHAGPKGEEFAKRSLDELERLAETSNVQVVEKVYQRVVKYNPAHLIGKGKLKEILISALYLGASMVIFDQNLTPVQANNISRMMDLKIIDRTQLILDIFARHATTKGGKLQVELAQLRYALPRLVGKGTAMSRLMGGIGGKGPGETKLEVDRRRIKQRISSLEKSLKELSKRR
;
A
#
# COMPACT_ATOMS: atom_id res chain seq x y z
N MET A 1 -15.70 -10.19 -14.52
CA MET A 1 -16.18 -9.74 -15.84
C MET A 1 -15.56 -8.37 -16.16
N ASN A 2 -15.14 -8.11 -17.40
CA ASN A 2 -14.54 -6.83 -17.79
C ASN A 2 -15.58 -5.80 -18.29
N ARG A 3 -15.13 -4.57 -18.59
CA ARG A 3 -15.99 -3.48 -19.10
C ARG A 3 -16.69 -3.76 -20.44
N LYS A 4 -16.21 -4.72 -21.23
CA LYS A 4 -16.87 -5.16 -22.48
C LYS A 4 -17.97 -6.21 -22.25
N GLY A 5 -18.22 -6.58 -20.99
CA GLY A 5 -19.17 -7.64 -20.65
C GLY A 5 -18.61 -9.06 -20.79
N LEU A 6 -17.32 -9.22 -21.08
CA LEU A 6 -16.72 -10.55 -21.22
C LEU A 6 -16.39 -11.13 -19.84
N ILE A 7 -16.73 -12.42 -19.67
CA ILE A 7 -16.33 -13.18 -18.49
C ILE A 7 -14.84 -13.47 -18.61
N THR A 8 -14.09 -12.97 -17.64
CA THR A 8 -12.62 -13.12 -17.56
C THR A 8 -12.23 -14.33 -16.71
N HIS A 9 -12.99 -14.56 -15.64
CA HIS A 9 -12.71 -15.55 -14.62
C HIS A 9 -14.06 -16.11 -14.13
N VAL A 10 -14.09 -17.41 -13.86
CA VAL A 10 -15.17 -18.10 -13.15
C VAL A 10 -14.54 -18.74 -11.93
N ILE A 11 -15.09 -18.47 -10.76
CA ILE A 11 -14.53 -18.88 -9.47
C ILE A 11 -15.61 -19.68 -8.75
N CYS A 12 -15.23 -20.84 -8.22
CA CYS A 12 -16.06 -21.60 -7.30
C CYS A 12 -15.54 -21.36 -5.88
N GLY A 13 -16.35 -20.73 -5.04
CA GLY A 13 -16.04 -20.52 -3.62
C GLY A 13 -16.51 -21.69 -2.75
N ASP A 14 -16.35 -21.53 -1.45
CA ASP A 14 -16.91 -22.43 -0.44
C ASP A 14 -17.89 -21.68 0.48
N GLN A 15 -18.32 -22.32 1.56
CA GLN A 15 -19.21 -21.71 2.56
C GLN A 15 -18.55 -20.57 3.37
N HIS A 16 -17.22 -20.44 3.30
CA HIS A 16 -16.43 -19.45 4.03
C HIS A 16 -16.16 -18.21 3.19
N GLY A 17 -16.04 -18.34 1.86
CA GLY A 17 -15.90 -17.21 0.96
C GLY A 17 -15.50 -17.57 -0.47
N ILE A 18 -15.12 -16.54 -1.22
CA ILE A 18 -14.56 -16.67 -2.57
C ILE A 18 -13.07 -16.31 -2.54
N PHE A 19 -12.23 -17.10 -3.21
CA PHE A 19 -10.83 -16.77 -3.39
C PHE A 19 -10.64 -16.10 -4.75
N ILE A 20 -10.41 -14.78 -4.75
CA ILE A 20 -10.14 -14.04 -5.98
C ILE A 20 -8.66 -14.28 -6.36
N PRO A 21 -8.38 -14.79 -7.58
CA PRO A 21 -7.01 -15.02 -8.03
C PRO A 21 -6.25 -13.70 -8.16
N ASP A 22 -4.93 -13.78 -8.33
CA ASP A 22 -4.13 -12.61 -8.65
C ASP A 22 -4.56 -12.02 -10.01
N LEU A 23 -4.73 -10.69 -10.05
CA LEU A 23 -5.23 -9.92 -11.19
C LEU A 23 -4.16 -8.98 -11.74
N GLU A 24 -2.88 -9.32 -11.61
CA GLU A 24 -1.76 -8.49 -12.06
C GLU A 24 -1.82 -8.06 -13.54
N GLU A 25 -2.41 -8.88 -14.41
CA GLU A 25 -2.60 -8.61 -15.84
C GLU A 25 -3.56 -7.45 -16.14
N PHE A 26 -4.39 -7.04 -15.16
CA PHE A 26 -5.31 -5.91 -15.27
C PHE A 26 -4.79 -4.65 -14.57
N ARG A 27 -3.47 -4.51 -14.39
CA ARG A 27 -2.86 -3.32 -13.77
C ARG A 27 -3.21 -2.05 -14.54
N ARG A 28 -3.75 -1.06 -13.82
CA ARG A 28 -4.05 0.29 -14.31
C ARG A 28 -3.42 1.33 -13.38
N GLY A 29 -3.22 2.55 -13.87
CA GLY A 29 -2.55 3.62 -13.14
C GLY A 29 -3.22 3.97 -11.81
N ALA A 30 -2.50 4.71 -10.95
CA ALA A 30 -2.87 4.99 -9.55
C ALA A 30 -4.29 5.54 -9.33
N PHE A 31 -4.88 6.20 -10.34
CA PHE A 31 -6.23 6.78 -10.25
C PHE A 31 -7.32 5.98 -10.95
N ARG A 32 -6.98 4.91 -11.68
CA ARG A 32 -7.94 4.11 -12.45
C ARG A 32 -8.37 2.83 -11.73
N LEU A 33 -9.64 2.50 -11.82
CA LEU A 33 -10.18 1.22 -11.35
C LEU A 33 -9.70 0.09 -12.25
N LYS A 34 -9.71 -1.14 -11.74
CA LYS A 34 -9.14 -2.33 -12.39
C LYS A 34 -9.77 -2.66 -13.75
N GLY A 35 -10.95 -2.14 -14.05
CA GLY A 35 -11.68 -2.48 -15.27
C GLY A 35 -12.44 -3.80 -15.16
N LEU A 36 -12.59 -4.30 -13.93
CA LEU A 36 -13.20 -5.58 -13.61
C LEU A 36 -14.31 -5.36 -12.58
N ARG A 37 -15.44 -5.99 -12.83
CA ARG A 37 -16.51 -6.19 -11.85
C ARG A 37 -16.53 -7.65 -11.40
N CYS A 38 -16.65 -7.84 -10.09
CA CYS A 38 -16.84 -9.15 -9.48
C CYS A 38 -18.32 -9.34 -9.17
N ILE A 39 -18.87 -10.47 -9.60
CA ILE A 39 -20.26 -10.83 -9.38
C ILE A 39 -20.23 -12.24 -8.81
N HIS A 40 -20.79 -12.43 -7.61
CA HIS A 40 -20.90 -13.74 -7.00
C HIS A 40 -22.28 -13.94 -6.39
N THR A 41 -22.62 -15.20 -6.15
CA THR A 41 -23.93 -15.62 -5.64
C THR A 41 -23.79 -16.14 -4.22
N VAL A 42 -24.79 -15.87 -3.38
CA VAL A 42 -24.88 -16.43 -2.03
C VAL A 42 -26.15 -17.27 -1.92
N LEU A 43 -25.98 -18.50 -1.44
CA LEU A 43 -27.05 -19.51 -1.33
C LEU A 43 -27.73 -19.52 0.05
N SER A 44 -27.11 -18.91 1.06
CA SER A 44 -27.66 -18.81 2.41
C SER A 44 -28.62 -17.62 2.51
N GLN A 45 -29.77 -17.81 3.18
CA GLN A 45 -30.81 -16.77 3.29
C GLN A 45 -30.28 -15.49 3.97
N ASN A 46 -30.61 -14.33 3.39
CA ASN A 46 -30.39 -12.98 3.94
C ASN A 46 -28.94 -12.53 4.20
N ARG A 47 -27.93 -13.13 3.57
CA ARG A 47 -26.60 -12.51 3.53
C ARG A 47 -26.48 -11.59 2.31
N GLY A 48 -26.28 -10.30 2.55
CA GLY A 48 -25.89 -9.33 1.53
C GLY A 48 -24.36 -9.22 1.41
N LEU A 49 -23.89 -8.06 0.96
CA LEU A 49 -22.47 -7.70 0.93
C LEU A 49 -21.83 -7.82 2.32
N THR A 50 -20.73 -8.56 2.41
CA THR A 50 -19.94 -8.73 3.62
C THR A 50 -18.80 -7.71 3.68
N ASN A 51 -18.19 -7.55 4.86
CA ASN A 51 -16.99 -6.72 5.00
C ASN A 51 -15.79 -7.27 4.19
N GLU A 52 -15.76 -8.57 3.93
CA GLU A 52 -14.74 -9.18 3.07
C GLU A 52 -14.93 -8.73 1.62
N ASP A 53 -16.16 -8.78 1.10
CA ASP A 53 -16.51 -8.32 -0.25
C ASP A 53 -16.14 -6.84 -0.46
N LEU A 54 -16.41 -6.00 0.55
CA LEU A 54 -16.09 -4.57 0.53
C LEU A 54 -14.59 -4.30 0.65
N THR A 55 -13.89 -5.12 1.45
CA THR A 55 -12.43 -5.06 1.56
C THR A 55 -11.77 -5.43 0.23
N ASP A 56 -12.25 -6.49 -0.42
CA ASP A 56 -11.74 -6.92 -1.72
C ASP A 56 -12.06 -5.92 -2.83
N LEU A 57 -13.27 -5.34 -2.84
CA LEU A 57 -13.62 -4.22 -3.72
C LEU A 57 -12.58 -3.10 -3.65
N ALA A 58 -12.21 -2.69 -2.43
CA ALA A 58 -11.28 -1.59 -2.23
C ALA A 58 -9.82 -1.96 -2.52
N LEU A 59 -9.34 -3.10 -2.02
CA LEU A 59 -7.95 -3.54 -2.20
C LEU A 59 -7.63 -3.86 -3.66
N LEU A 60 -8.54 -4.54 -4.36
CA LEU A 60 -8.37 -4.87 -5.77
C LEU A 60 -8.77 -3.71 -6.69
N ARG A 61 -9.36 -2.64 -6.13
CA ARG A 61 -9.92 -1.49 -6.84
C ARG A 61 -10.84 -1.91 -7.99
N LEU A 62 -11.74 -2.84 -7.71
CA LEU A 62 -12.72 -3.32 -8.69
C LEU A 62 -13.64 -2.16 -9.12
N ASP A 63 -14.13 -2.23 -10.36
CA ASP A 63 -15.14 -1.30 -10.87
C ASP A 63 -16.42 -1.39 -10.02
N ALA A 64 -16.81 -2.61 -9.65
CA ALA A 64 -17.92 -2.87 -8.73
C ALA A 64 -17.85 -4.30 -8.15
N MET A 65 -18.52 -4.49 -7.02
CA MET A 65 -18.78 -5.79 -6.41
C MET A 65 -20.29 -6.01 -6.34
N MET A 66 -20.79 -7.14 -6.84
CA MET A 66 -22.21 -7.47 -6.81
C MET A 66 -22.45 -8.85 -6.20
N VAL A 67 -23.33 -8.90 -5.20
CA VAL A 67 -23.83 -10.13 -4.58
C VAL A 67 -25.25 -10.39 -5.06
N ILE A 68 -25.51 -11.59 -5.56
CA ILE A 68 -26.86 -12.04 -5.93
C ILE A 68 -27.32 -13.09 -4.92
N ASN A 69 -28.44 -12.82 -4.24
CA ASN A 69 -29.02 -13.79 -3.31
C ASN A 69 -29.86 -14.77 -4.10
N VAL A 70 -29.55 -16.06 -3.96
CA VAL A 70 -30.24 -17.12 -4.70
C VAL A 70 -30.98 -18.02 -3.74
N LYS A 71 -32.27 -18.25 -4.02
CA LYS A 71 -33.12 -19.18 -3.29
C LYS A 71 -33.88 -20.04 -4.30
N ASP A 72 -33.88 -21.35 -4.11
CA ASP A 72 -34.56 -22.32 -5.00
C ASP A 72 -34.16 -22.15 -6.48
N GLY A 73 -32.89 -21.81 -6.73
CA GLY A 73 -32.33 -21.58 -8.07
C GLY A 73 -32.69 -20.23 -8.70
N LEU A 74 -33.46 -19.38 -8.01
CA LEU A 74 -33.90 -18.07 -8.52
C LEU A 74 -33.23 -16.91 -7.77
N PRO A 75 -32.87 -15.82 -8.47
CA PRO A 75 -32.38 -14.61 -7.82
C PRO A 75 -33.52 -13.91 -7.08
N THR A 76 -33.24 -13.51 -5.84
CA THR A 76 -34.22 -12.89 -4.92
C THR A 76 -33.87 -11.46 -4.55
N ALA A 77 -32.58 -11.12 -4.54
CA ALA A 77 -32.09 -9.78 -4.29
C ALA A 77 -30.72 -9.58 -4.93
N PHE A 78 -30.40 -8.32 -5.23
CA PHE A 78 -29.13 -7.89 -5.81
C PHE A 78 -28.52 -6.81 -4.92
N HIS A 79 -27.31 -7.01 -4.44
CA HIS A 79 -26.59 -6.02 -3.64
C HIS A 79 -25.38 -5.54 -4.45
N LEU A 80 -25.31 -4.25 -4.73
CA LEU A 80 -24.24 -3.63 -5.50
C LEU A 80 -23.40 -2.74 -4.59
N ALA A 81 -22.08 -2.86 -4.70
CA ALA A 81 -21.13 -1.95 -4.09
C ALA A 81 -20.20 -1.33 -5.13
N SER A 82 -19.90 -0.05 -4.95
CA SER A 82 -18.92 0.71 -5.72
C SER A 82 -18.07 1.55 -4.79
N LEU A 83 -16.84 1.86 -5.20
CA LEU A 83 -16.01 2.83 -4.48
C LEU A 83 -16.61 4.23 -4.58
N LEU A 84 -16.28 5.05 -3.59
CA LEU A 84 -16.64 6.47 -3.54
C LEU A 84 -15.39 7.33 -3.70
N PRO A 85 -15.53 8.56 -4.23
CA PRO A 85 -14.42 9.51 -4.27
C PRO A 85 -14.00 9.95 -2.85
N PRO A 86 -12.75 10.41 -2.67
CA PRO A 86 -12.16 10.76 -1.38
C PRO A 86 -12.92 11.75 -0.46
N ASP A 87 -13.96 12.44 -0.95
CA ASP A 87 -14.69 13.49 -0.22
C ASP A 87 -16.05 13.05 0.36
N SER A 88 -16.41 11.77 0.24
CA SER A 88 -17.74 11.27 0.59
C SER A 88 -17.95 11.04 2.10
N ASP A 89 -17.76 12.07 2.93
CA ASP A 89 -18.02 12.06 4.39
C ASP A 89 -17.37 10.88 5.13
N GLY A 90 -16.18 10.47 4.69
CA GLY A 90 -15.44 9.33 5.25
C GLY A 90 -15.91 7.94 4.80
N HIS A 91 -16.98 7.85 4.01
CA HIS A 91 -17.45 6.60 3.41
C HIS A 91 -16.60 6.25 2.19
N LYS A 92 -15.96 5.08 2.21
CA LYS A 92 -15.05 4.63 1.16
C LYS A 92 -15.77 3.95 -0.02
N TRP A 93 -17.00 3.51 0.21
CA TRP A 93 -17.83 2.80 -0.75
C TRP A 93 -19.31 3.08 -0.49
N LYS A 94 -20.11 2.95 -1.54
CA LYS A 94 -21.57 3.00 -1.51
C LYS A 94 -22.11 1.58 -1.68
N THR A 95 -23.15 1.23 -0.92
CA THR A 95 -23.87 -0.03 -1.09
C THR A 95 -25.34 0.24 -1.39
N GLU A 96 -25.89 -0.51 -2.34
CA GLU A 96 -27.27 -0.38 -2.80
C GLU A 96 -27.89 -1.76 -2.95
N THR A 97 -29.19 -1.87 -2.66
CA THR A 97 -29.92 -3.13 -2.74
C THR A 97 -31.13 -2.98 -3.65
N PHE A 98 -31.30 -3.95 -4.54
CA PHE A 98 -32.34 -3.98 -5.55
C PHE A 98 -33.09 -5.30 -5.50
N ARG A 99 -34.39 -5.28 -5.81
CA ARG A 99 -35.21 -6.51 -5.89
C ARG A 99 -35.01 -7.20 -7.22
N GLN A 100 -34.94 -6.44 -8.32
CA GLN A 100 -34.74 -6.97 -9.66
C GLN A 100 -33.51 -6.36 -10.33
N ILE A 101 -32.90 -7.09 -11.25
CA ILE A 101 -31.74 -6.62 -12.02
C ILE A 101 -32.05 -5.36 -12.85
N ARG A 102 -33.30 -5.23 -13.32
CA ARG A 102 -33.77 -4.08 -14.11
C ARG A 102 -33.90 -2.80 -13.29
N ASP A 103 -33.96 -2.91 -11.97
CA ASP A 103 -34.11 -1.76 -11.08
C ASP A 103 -32.77 -1.03 -10.89
N ILE A 104 -31.66 -1.62 -11.33
CA ILE A 104 -30.32 -1.00 -11.27
C ILE A 104 -30.28 0.14 -12.30
N PRO A 105 -30.22 1.42 -11.88
CA PRO A 105 -30.41 2.56 -12.76
C PRO A 105 -29.17 2.93 -13.57
N TYR A 106 -28.10 2.13 -13.50
CA TYR A 106 -26.79 2.50 -14.01
C TYR A 106 -26.52 1.92 -15.41
N ARG A 107 -26.20 2.81 -16.34
CA ARG A 107 -25.39 2.44 -17.51
C ARG A 107 -23.94 2.32 -17.05
N PHE A 108 -23.49 1.07 -16.87
CA PHE A 108 -22.25 0.78 -16.14
C PHE A 108 -21.00 1.44 -16.75
N ASP A 109 -20.94 1.59 -18.07
CA ASP A 109 -19.88 2.29 -18.77
C ASP A 109 -19.81 3.78 -18.41
N GLU A 110 -20.95 4.46 -18.37
CA GLU A 110 -21.07 5.87 -17.99
C GLU A 110 -20.78 6.06 -16.50
N PHE A 111 -21.39 5.23 -15.66
CA PHE A 111 -21.20 5.23 -14.20
C PHE A 111 -19.72 5.11 -13.81
N ILE A 112 -18.99 4.13 -14.38
CA ILE A 112 -17.57 3.94 -14.06
C ILE A 112 -16.71 5.08 -14.59
N LYS A 113 -17.04 5.63 -15.76
CA LYS A 113 -16.32 6.78 -16.31
C LYS A 113 -16.47 8.00 -15.41
N GLU A 114 -17.67 8.28 -14.94
CA GLU A 114 -17.94 9.37 -13.98
C GLU A 114 -17.21 9.14 -12.66
N LEU A 115 -17.26 7.92 -12.11
CA LEU A 115 -16.57 7.57 -10.88
C LEU A 115 -15.05 7.77 -10.98
N GLU A 116 -14.43 7.29 -12.06
CA GLU A 116 -12.98 7.49 -12.29
C GLU A 116 -12.62 8.97 -12.44
N GLN A 117 -13.44 9.76 -13.15
CA GLN A 117 -13.24 11.20 -13.29
C GLN A 117 -13.34 11.92 -11.95
N ASN A 118 -14.30 11.55 -11.11
CA ASN A 118 -14.47 12.12 -9.78
C ASN A 118 -13.30 11.76 -8.85
N ILE A 119 -12.86 10.49 -8.85
CA ILE A 119 -11.68 10.05 -8.07
C ILE A 119 -10.44 10.84 -8.51
N GLU A 120 -10.20 10.94 -9.83
CA GLU A 120 -9.04 11.66 -10.37
C GLU A 120 -9.08 13.15 -10.01
N ARG A 121 -10.24 13.80 -10.17
CA ARG A 121 -10.44 15.22 -9.84
C ARG A 121 -10.17 15.49 -8.36
N THR A 122 -10.77 14.72 -7.45
CA THR A 122 -10.62 14.93 -6.01
C THR A 122 -9.18 14.68 -5.57
N CYS A 123 -8.50 13.69 -6.14
CA CYS A 123 -7.08 13.44 -5.86
C CYS A 123 -6.18 14.59 -6.33
N ARG A 124 -6.44 15.17 -7.51
CA ARG A 124 -5.67 16.32 -8.02
C ARG A 124 -5.89 17.58 -7.19
N LEU A 125 -7.14 17.89 -6.81
CA LEU A 125 -7.45 19.06 -5.98
C LEU A 125 -6.79 19.01 -4.60
N ARG A 126 -6.54 17.80 -4.08
CA ARG A 126 -5.88 17.59 -2.78
C ARG A 126 -4.36 17.57 -2.87
N ALA A 127 -3.77 17.48 -4.05
CA ALA A 127 -2.32 17.53 -4.19
C ALA A 127 -1.86 18.96 -3.88
N VAL A 128 -0.98 19.12 -2.90
CA VAL A 128 -0.32 20.42 -2.64
C VAL A 128 0.64 20.70 -3.80
N GLU A 129 0.57 21.89 -4.39
CA GLU A 129 1.51 22.31 -5.43
C GLU A 129 2.95 22.18 -4.92
N GLY A 130 3.76 21.41 -5.63
CA GLY A 130 5.16 21.17 -5.29
C GLY A 130 5.42 19.93 -4.43
N ALA A 131 4.42 19.34 -3.75
CA ALA A 131 4.63 18.12 -2.97
C ALA A 131 4.87 16.92 -3.90
N GLU A 132 6.01 16.24 -3.75
CA GLU A 132 6.38 15.10 -4.59
C GLU A 132 5.70 13.79 -4.17
N GLU A 133 5.43 13.64 -2.86
CA GLU A 133 4.88 12.41 -2.29
C GLU A 133 3.76 12.70 -1.29
N ARG A 134 2.76 11.81 -1.22
CA ARG A 134 1.64 11.89 -0.26
C ARG A 134 1.72 10.71 0.70
N ALA A 135 1.65 10.97 2.00
CA ALA A 135 1.93 9.99 3.03
C ALA A 135 0.81 9.84 4.06
N ILE A 136 0.62 8.59 4.52
CA ILE A 136 -0.07 8.30 5.78
C ILE A 136 0.98 8.11 6.87
N LEU A 137 0.80 8.80 8.00
CA LEU A 137 1.63 8.61 9.19
C LEU A 137 1.01 7.57 10.10
N VAL A 138 1.83 6.67 10.65
CA VAL A 138 1.36 5.59 11.54
C VAL A 138 2.16 5.58 12.83
N HIS A 139 1.46 5.73 13.96
CA HIS A 139 2.02 5.49 15.29
C HIS A 139 1.44 4.20 15.88
N ALA A 140 2.32 3.28 16.23
CA ALA A 140 2.01 2.05 16.93
C ALA A 140 2.79 1.97 18.24
N GLY A 141 2.10 1.93 19.38
CA GLY A 141 2.80 1.88 20.66
C GLY A 141 1.89 1.66 21.88
N PRO A 142 2.49 1.38 23.05
CA PRO A 142 1.73 1.14 24.28
C PRO A 142 1.26 2.43 24.95
N LYS A 143 1.89 3.56 24.61
CA LYS A 143 1.58 4.88 25.15
C LYS A 143 0.19 5.34 24.70
N GLY A 144 -0.45 6.18 25.51
CA GLY A 144 -1.81 6.68 25.25
C GLY A 144 -1.89 7.55 24.00
N GLU A 145 -3.13 7.79 23.56
CA GLU A 145 -3.46 8.53 22.33
C GLU A 145 -2.89 9.96 22.32
N GLU A 146 -2.87 10.65 23.47
CA GLU A 146 -2.33 12.01 23.54
C GLU A 146 -0.82 12.04 23.24
N PHE A 147 -0.05 11.07 23.73
CA PHE A 147 1.36 10.95 23.40
C PHE A 147 1.55 10.65 21.91
N ALA A 148 0.75 9.71 21.37
CA ALA A 148 0.81 9.34 19.96
C ALA A 148 0.51 10.54 19.06
N LYS A 149 -0.50 11.35 19.40
CA LYS A 149 -0.85 12.57 18.69
C LYS A 149 0.32 13.56 18.64
N ARG A 150 0.94 13.85 19.78
CA ARG A 150 2.11 14.75 19.83
C ARG A 150 3.28 14.22 18.98
N SER A 151 3.53 12.92 19.01
CA SER A 151 4.60 12.29 18.21
C SER A 151 4.28 12.35 16.70
N LEU A 152 3.01 12.14 16.32
CA LEU A 152 2.56 12.25 14.94
C LEU A 152 2.58 13.69 14.42
N ASP A 153 2.25 14.67 15.25
CA ASP A 153 2.35 16.10 14.90
C ASP A 153 3.82 16.52 14.69
N GLU A 154 4.75 15.95 15.47
CA GLU A 154 6.17 16.14 15.25
C GLU A 154 6.64 15.46 13.96
N LEU A 155 6.22 14.22 13.72
CA LEU A 155 6.57 13.47 12.53
C LEU A 155 6.04 14.12 11.25
N GLU A 156 4.86 14.74 11.31
CA GLU A 156 4.29 15.54 10.22
C GLU A 156 5.20 16.70 9.85
N ARG A 157 5.66 17.50 10.83
CA ARG A 157 6.61 18.60 10.56
C ARG A 157 7.91 18.11 9.92
N LEU A 158 8.40 16.94 10.31
CA LEU A 158 9.56 16.31 9.66
C LEU A 158 9.25 15.89 8.21
N ALA A 159 8.07 15.33 7.95
CA ALA A 159 7.65 14.93 6.62
C ALA A 159 7.49 16.14 5.67
N GLU A 160 6.89 17.23 6.17
CA GLU A 160 6.74 18.50 5.45
C GLU A 160 8.10 19.12 5.09
N THR A 161 9.08 19.07 5.99
CA THR A 161 10.47 19.49 5.71
C THR A 161 11.10 18.68 4.56
N SER A 162 10.55 17.49 4.31
CA SER A 162 10.91 16.59 3.23
C SER A 162 9.98 16.67 2.02
N ASN A 163 9.19 17.74 1.90
CA ASN A 163 8.26 17.96 0.79
C ASN A 163 7.26 16.79 0.61
N VAL A 164 6.90 16.15 1.72
CA VAL A 164 5.91 15.07 1.78
C VAL A 164 4.63 15.64 2.38
N GLN A 165 3.52 15.53 1.65
CA GLN A 165 2.21 15.94 2.13
C GLN A 165 1.59 14.83 2.98
N VAL A 166 1.29 15.11 4.24
CA VAL A 166 0.57 14.18 5.11
C VAL A 166 -0.93 14.25 4.82
N VAL A 167 -1.54 13.12 4.48
CA VAL A 167 -2.98 13.04 4.15
C VAL A 167 -3.82 12.39 5.24
N GLU A 168 -3.20 11.61 6.14
CA GLU A 168 -3.86 10.98 7.28
C GLU A 168 -2.84 10.64 8.37
N LYS A 169 -3.29 10.66 9.63
CA LYS A 169 -2.56 10.23 10.81
C LYS A 169 -3.30 9.07 11.47
N VAL A 170 -2.64 7.94 11.63
CA VAL A 170 -3.22 6.73 12.20
C VAL A 170 -2.51 6.38 13.50
N TYR A 171 -3.28 6.25 14.57
CA TYR A 171 -2.81 5.71 15.84
C TYR A 171 -3.37 4.32 16.08
N GLN A 172 -2.50 3.38 16.47
CA GLN A 172 -2.86 2.05 16.92
C GLN A 172 -2.22 1.78 18.27
N ARG A 173 -3.03 1.56 19.31
CA ARG A 173 -2.52 1.08 20.59
C ARG A 173 -2.01 -0.35 20.43
N VAL A 174 -0.77 -0.60 20.85
CA VAL A 174 -0.11 -1.91 20.78
C VAL A 174 0.60 -2.20 22.10
N VAL A 175 0.14 -3.24 22.81
CA VAL A 175 0.80 -3.69 24.06
C VAL A 175 2.07 -4.47 23.75
N LYS A 176 2.06 -5.30 22.70
CA LYS A 176 3.20 -6.07 22.22
C LYS A 176 3.26 -6.01 20.69
N TYR A 177 4.41 -5.59 20.15
CA TYR A 177 4.58 -5.48 18.70
C TYR A 177 4.50 -6.83 18.01
N ASN A 178 3.85 -6.84 16.84
CA ASN A 178 3.89 -7.99 15.96
C ASN A 178 5.31 -8.11 15.36
N PRO A 179 6.03 -9.24 15.54
CA PRO A 179 7.40 -9.37 15.06
C PRO A 179 7.49 -9.34 13.52
N ALA A 180 6.40 -9.69 12.83
CA ALA A 180 6.35 -9.73 11.37
C ALA A 180 5.88 -8.41 10.74
N HIS A 181 5.04 -7.60 11.39
CA HIS A 181 4.43 -6.41 10.76
C HIS A 181 4.24 -5.18 11.67
N LEU A 182 4.81 -5.17 12.88
CA LEU A 182 4.61 -4.15 13.93
C LEU A 182 3.18 -4.11 14.50
N ILE A 183 2.17 -3.97 13.63
CA ILE A 183 0.74 -3.99 13.90
C ILE A 183 0.06 -5.22 13.24
N GLY A 184 -1.23 -5.44 13.51
CA GLY A 184 -1.97 -6.56 12.92
C GLY A 184 -2.23 -6.40 11.41
N LYS A 185 -2.37 -7.52 10.70
CA LYS A 185 -2.67 -7.53 9.25
C LYS A 185 -3.98 -6.80 8.90
N GLY A 186 -5.01 -6.92 9.74
CA GLY A 186 -6.27 -6.21 9.55
C GLY A 186 -6.07 -4.69 9.52
N LYS A 187 -5.33 -4.15 10.49
CA LYS A 187 -5.03 -2.72 10.54
C LYS A 187 -4.19 -2.26 9.33
N LEU A 188 -3.28 -3.10 8.85
CA LEU A 188 -2.52 -2.80 7.64
C LEU A 188 -3.40 -2.80 6.39
N LYS A 189 -4.37 -3.71 6.28
CA LYS A 189 -5.37 -3.64 5.21
C LYS A 189 -6.20 -2.35 5.29
N GLU A 190 -6.64 -1.94 6.48
CA GLU A 190 -7.35 -0.67 6.66
C GLU A 190 -6.53 0.54 6.21
N ILE A 191 -5.25 0.59 6.60
CA ILE A 191 -4.32 1.66 6.18
C ILE A 191 -4.10 1.62 4.68
N LEU A 192 -3.98 0.44 4.07
CA LEU A 192 -3.84 0.30 2.62
C LEU A 192 -5.08 0.81 1.88
N ILE A 193 -6.28 0.43 2.34
CA ILE A 193 -7.54 0.95 1.80
C ILE A 193 -7.57 2.48 1.94
N SER A 194 -7.20 3.03 3.09
CA SER A 194 -7.10 4.48 3.26
C SER A 194 -6.08 5.11 2.31
N ALA A 195 -4.91 4.49 2.11
CA ALA A 195 -3.88 4.98 1.20
C ALA A 195 -4.39 5.03 -0.24
N LEU A 196 -5.08 3.98 -0.70
CA LEU A 196 -5.72 3.94 -2.01
C LEU A 196 -6.82 4.99 -2.14
N TYR A 197 -7.65 5.14 -1.10
CA TYR A 197 -8.74 6.11 -1.06
C TYR A 197 -8.24 7.55 -1.05
N LEU A 198 -7.15 7.85 -0.34
CA LEU A 198 -6.60 9.20 -0.22
C LEU A 198 -5.55 9.51 -1.30
N GLY A 199 -5.13 8.53 -2.08
CA GLY A 199 -4.05 8.68 -3.06
C GLY A 199 -2.67 8.85 -2.44
N ALA A 200 -2.42 8.21 -1.30
CA ALA A 200 -1.10 8.19 -0.66
C ALA A 200 -0.18 7.20 -1.40
N SER A 201 1.03 7.65 -1.74
CA SER A 201 2.07 6.84 -2.39
C SER A 201 3.02 6.17 -1.39
N MET A 202 2.96 6.57 -0.12
CA MET A 202 3.83 6.05 0.93
C MET A 202 3.16 5.99 2.31
N VAL A 203 3.75 5.18 3.19
CA VAL A 203 3.39 5.12 4.61
C VAL A 203 4.65 5.32 5.44
N ILE A 204 4.58 6.23 6.41
CA ILE A 204 5.68 6.57 7.32
C ILE A 204 5.33 6.06 8.71
N PHE A 205 6.12 5.11 9.20
CA PHE A 205 6.00 4.62 10.57
C PHE A 205 6.81 5.48 11.53
N ASP A 206 6.17 5.92 12.61
CA ASP A 206 6.83 6.68 13.67
C ASP A 206 7.85 5.82 14.44
N GLN A 207 7.63 4.50 14.47
CA GLN A 207 8.51 3.54 15.12
C GLN A 207 9.50 2.96 14.11
N ASN A 208 10.73 2.73 14.57
CA ASN A 208 11.73 2.03 13.77
C ASN A 208 11.28 0.60 13.46
N LEU A 209 11.26 0.27 12.18
CA LEU A 209 10.87 -1.06 11.70
C LEU A 209 12.09 -1.97 11.65
N THR A 210 11.97 -3.23 12.04
CA THR A 210 13.03 -4.20 11.74
C THR A 210 13.09 -4.46 10.22
N PRO A 211 14.22 -4.96 9.68
CA PRO A 211 14.31 -5.35 8.26
C PRO A 211 13.22 -6.34 7.83
N VAL A 212 12.82 -7.26 8.71
CA VAL A 212 11.76 -8.24 8.45
C VAL A 212 10.40 -7.53 8.39
N GLN A 213 10.10 -6.65 9.35
CA GLN A 213 8.85 -5.89 9.36
C GLN A 213 8.70 -5.02 8.12
N ALA A 214 9.72 -4.21 7.79
CA ALA A 214 9.69 -3.34 6.62
C ALA A 214 9.46 -4.12 5.32
N ASN A 215 10.13 -5.26 5.15
CA ASN A 215 9.95 -6.10 3.96
C ASN A 215 8.56 -6.73 3.89
N ASN A 216 8.04 -7.27 4.99
CA ASN A 216 6.71 -7.89 4.99
C ASN A 216 5.59 -6.86 4.76
N ILE A 217 5.67 -5.70 5.41
CA ILE A 217 4.69 -4.62 5.23
C ILE A 217 4.75 -4.11 3.78
N SER A 218 5.94 -3.86 3.24
CA SER A 218 6.10 -3.39 1.86
C SER A 218 5.53 -4.39 0.83
N ARG A 219 5.76 -5.70 1.01
CA ARG A 219 5.18 -6.72 0.12
C ARG A 219 3.65 -6.80 0.20
N MET A 220 3.09 -6.54 1.37
CA MET A 220 1.64 -6.61 1.56
C MET A 220 0.92 -5.36 1.07
N MET A 221 1.55 -4.19 1.21
CA MET A 221 0.94 -2.91 0.84
C MET A 221 1.24 -2.48 -0.59
N ASP A 222 2.31 -2.98 -1.21
CA ASP A 222 2.82 -2.49 -2.50
C ASP A 222 2.98 -0.96 -2.54
N LEU A 223 3.33 -0.38 -1.40
CA LEU A 223 3.60 1.05 -1.21
C LEU A 223 5.03 1.25 -0.71
N LYS A 224 5.55 2.47 -0.90
CA LYS A 224 6.81 2.88 -0.28
C LYS A 224 6.61 2.94 1.24
N ILE A 225 7.32 2.08 1.97
CA ILE A 225 7.30 2.05 3.44
C ILE A 225 8.62 2.58 3.96
N ILE A 226 8.56 3.62 4.78
CA ILE A 226 9.72 4.14 5.52
C ILE A 226 9.39 4.25 7.01
N ASP A 227 10.42 4.34 7.83
CA ASP A 227 10.27 4.67 9.24
C ASP A 227 10.91 6.02 9.57
N ARG A 228 10.78 6.43 10.82
CA ARG A 228 11.33 7.69 11.34
C ARG A 228 12.82 7.85 11.09
N THR A 229 13.61 6.79 11.23
CA THR A 229 15.07 6.85 10.98
C THR A 229 15.34 7.15 9.51
N GLN A 230 14.66 6.46 8.59
CA GLN A 230 14.83 6.71 7.16
C GLN A 230 14.40 8.13 6.78
N LEU A 231 13.27 8.63 7.31
CA LEU A 231 12.82 10.00 7.06
C LEU A 231 13.86 11.03 7.49
N ILE A 232 14.43 10.88 8.70
CA ILE A 232 15.47 11.78 9.21
C ILE A 232 16.71 11.76 8.32
N LEU A 233 17.14 10.58 7.86
CA LEU A 233 18.28 10.46 6.95
C LEU A 233 18.00 11.16 5.61
N ASP A 234 16.78 11.07 5.09
CA ASP A 234 16.38 11.72 3.84
C ASP A 234 16.33 13.25 3.98
N ILE A 235 15.86 13.77 5.14
CA ILE A 235 15.96 15.20 5.48
C ILE A 235 17.42 15.64 5.49
N PHE A 236 18.30 14.92 6.18
CA PHE A 236 19.72 15.28 6.23
C PHE A 236 20.37 15.21 4.85
N ALA A 237 19.97 14.29 3.99
CA ALA A 237 20.52 14.17 2.64
C ALA A 237 20.20 15.42 1.81
N ARG A 238 18.99 15.96 1.96
CA ARG A 238 18.57 17.22 1.31
C ARG A 238 19.31 18.45 1.85
N HIS A 239 19.60 18.49 3.14
CA HIS A 239 20.22 19.66 3.78
C HIS A 239 21.75 19.62 3.79
N ALA A 240 22.38 18.47 3.50
CA ALA A 240 23.84 18.34 3.50
C ALA A 240 24.48 19.11 2.33
N THR A 241 25.01 20.30 2.61
CA THR A 241 25.69 21.14 1.60
C THR A 241 27.19 20.85 1.51
N THR A 242 27.85 20.60 2.63
CA THR A 242 29.30 20.37 2.70
C THR A 242 29.70 19.00 2.19
N LYS A 243 30.90 18.88 1.61
CA LYS A 243 31.44 17.59 1.14
C LYS A 243 31.52 16.54 2.26
N GLY A 244 31.95 16.94 3.45
CA GLY A 244 31.98 16.05 4.62
C GLY A 244 30.59 15.60 5.06
N GLY A 245 29.63 16.53 5.14
CA GLY A 245 28.24 16.22 5.50
C GLY A 245 27.57 15.26 4.51
N LYS A 246 27.74 15.50 3.20
CA LYS A 246 27.21 14.61 2.15
C LYS A 246 27.72 13.18 2.30
N LEU A 247 29.02 13.01 2.55
CA LEU A 247 29.63 11.69 2.73
C LEU A 247 29.14 11.00 4.01
N GLN A 248 28.95 11.74 5.11
CA GLN A 248 28.42 11.18 6.36
C GLN A 248 26.96 10.70 6.21
N VAL A 249 26.12 11.49 5.54
CA VAL A 249 24.72 11.12 5.32
C VAL A 249 24.61 9.92 4.37
N GLU A 250 25.36 9.92 3.27
CA GLU A 250 25.40 8.78 2.34
C GLU A 250 25.85 7.50 3.08
N LEU A 251 26.89 7.59 3.92
CA LEU A 251 27.36 6.48 4.72
C LEU A 251 26.27 5.97 5.68
N ALA A 252 25.53 6.87 6.34
CA ALA A 252 24.45 6.51 7.24
C ALA A 252 23.28 5.82 6.51
N GLN A 253 22.87 6.35 5.36
CA GLN A 253 21.85 5.74 4.50
C GLN A 253 22.25 4.33 4.03
N LEU A 254 23.50 4.14 3.56
CA LEU A 254 23.97 2.83 3.13
C LEU A 254 24.04 1.82 4.29
N ARG A 255 24.52 2.24 5.47
CA ARG A 255 24.55 1.38 6.66
C ARG A 255 23.14 0.95 7.09
N TYR A 256 22.18 1.86 7.01
CA TYR A 256 20.79 1.59 7.36
C TYR A 256 20.08 0.71 6.30
N ALA A 257 20.37 0.91 5.02
CA ALA A 257 19.79 0.15 3.91
C ALA A 257 20.37 -1.27 3.79
N LEU A 258 21.67 -1.45 4.03
CA LEU A 258 22.38 -2.73 3.86
C LEU A 258 21.68 -3.95 4.50
N PRO A 259 21.27 -3.92 5.79
CA PRO A 259 20.57 -5.06 6.40
C PRO A 259 19.15 -5.28 5.85
N ARG A 260 18.57 -4.29 5.15
CA ARG A 260 17.19 -4.32 4.64
C ARG A 260 17.06 -4.87 3.22
N LEU A 261 18.16 -5.02 2.48
CA LEU A 261 18.16 -5.50 1.09
C LEU A 261 17.80 -6.98 0.91
N VAL A 262 17.97 -7.78 1.96
CA VAL A 262 17.83 -9.25 1.93
C VAL A 262 16.42 -9.71 1.51
N GLY A 263 15.39 -8.86 1.64
CA GLY A 263 14.00 -9.19 1.29
C GLY A 263 13.53 -8.78 -0.11
N LYS A 264 14.26 -7.94 -0.86
CA LYS A 264 13.78 -7.45 -2.17
C LYS A 264 13.97 -8.43 -3.33
N GLY A 265 14.80 -9.46 -3.17
CA GLY A 265 15.18 -10.37 -4.27
C GLY A 265 14.38 -11.66 -4.43
N THR A 266 13.39 -11.95 -3.58
CA THR A 266 12.62 -13.22 -3.67
C THR A 266 11.64 -13.26 -4.85
N ALA A 267 11.35 -12.11 -5.48
CA ALA A 267 10.63 -12.06 -6.76
C ALA A 267 11.54 -12.39 -7.95
N MET A 268 12.81 -12.00 -7.91
CA MET A 268 13.78 -12.21 -8.99
C MET A 268 14.44 -13.59 -8.95
N SER A 269 14.58 -14.19 -7.77
CA SER A 269 15.15 -15.54 -7.60
C SER A 269 14.22 -16.65 -8.11
N ARG A 270 12.89 -16.45 -8.04
CA ARG A 270 11.90 -17.45 -8.52
C ARG A 270 11.85 -17.58 -10.04
N LEU A 271 12.07 -16.50 -10.79
CA LEU A 271 12.18 -16.54 -12.26
C LEU A 271 13.44 -17.29 -12.75
N MET A 272 14.49 -17.35 -11.92
CA MET A 272 15.73 -18.08 -12.24
C MET A 272 15.75 -19.54 -11.71
N GLY A 273 14.84 -19.90 -10.81
CA GLY A 273 14.86 -21.19 -10.08
C GLY A 273 14.09 -22.34 -10.74
N GLY A 274 13.55 -22.17 -11.94
CA GLY A 274 12.68 -23.16 -12.58
C GLY A 274 13.38 -24.33 -13.29
N ILE A 275 14.66 -24.21 -13.66
CA ILE A 275 15.38 -25.28 -14.38
C ILE A 275 16.86 -25.29 -13.95
N GLY A 276 17.24 -26.31 -13.17
CA GLY A 276 18.52 -27.01 -13.33
C GLY A 276 19.86 -26.24 -13.31
N GLY A 277 20.02 -25.17 -12.54
CA GLY A 277 21.30 -24.44 -12.45
C GLY A 277 22.09 -24.70 -11.16
N LYS A 278 22.70 -25.89 -10.98
CA LYS A 278 23.81 -26.05 -10.02
C LYS A 278 25.07 -25.42 -10.63
N GLY A 279 25.33 -24.16 -10.32
CA GLY A 279 26.58 -23.47 -10.63
C GLY A 279 26.94 -22.48 -9.52
N PRO A 280 28.24 -22.26 -9.22
CA PRO A 280 28.71 -21.37 -8.14
C PRO A 280 28.66 -19.89 -8.56
N GLY A 281 27.54 -19.44 -9.13
CA GLY A 281 27.32 -18.05 -9.53
C GLY A 281 26.85 -17.20 -8.35
N GLU A 282 27.56 -16.10 -8.06
CA GLU A 282 27.18 -15.09 -7.06
C GLU A 282 25.78 -14.55 -7.41
N THR A 283 24.84 -14.63 -6.46
CA THR A 283 23.48 -14.13 -6.70
C THR A 283 23.50 -12.61 -6.88
N LYS A 284 22.59 -12.05 -7.69
CA LYS A 284 22.51 -10.59 -7.91
C LYS A 284 22.44 -9.80 -6.58
N LEU A 285 21.76 -10.36 -5.58
CA LEU A 285 21.69 -9.80 -4.22
C LEU A 285 23.05 -9.79 -3.51
N GLU A 286 23.86 -10.83 -3.66
CA GLU A 286 25.20 -10.89 -3.09
C GLU A 286 26.12 -9.86 -3.75
N VAL A 287 26.06 -9.73 -5.08
CA VAL A 287 26.80 -8.70 -5.84
C VAL A 287 26.43 -7.30 -5.35
N ASP A 288 25.13 -7.00 -5.24
CA ASP A 288 24.65 -5.69 -4.77
C ASP A 288 25.10 -5.41 -3.33
N ARG A 289 25.04 -6.43 -2.46
CA ARG A 289 25.51 -6.33 -1.07
C ARG A 289 27.01 -6.06 -1.00
N ARG A 290 27.80 -6.73 -1.85
CA ARG A 290 29.25 -6.55 -1.94
C ARG A 290 29.60 -5.14 -2.39
N ARG A 291 28.91 -4.62 -3.42
CA ARG A 291 29.08 -3.24 -3.91
C ARG A 291 28.79 -2.21 -2.82
N ILE A 292 27.72 -2.40 -2.05
CA ILE A 292 27.38 -1.49 -0.95
C ILE A 292 28.43 -1.54 0.16
N LYS A 293 28.92 -2.73 0.54
CA LYS A 293 30.01 -2.86 1.51
C LYS A 293 31.30 -2.17 1.04
N GLN A 294 31.65 -2.31 -0.24
CA GLN A 294 32.80 -1.63 -0.83
C GLN A 294 32.61 -0.11 -0.80
N ARG A 295 31.43 0.39 -1.14
CA ARG A 295 31.10 1.81 -1.08
C ARG A 295 31.19 2.35 0.35
N ILE A 296 30.65 1.64 1.34
CA ILE A 296 30.78 1.97 2.76
C ILE A 296 32.25 2.11 3.15
N SER A 297 33.09 1.12 2.81
CA SER A 297 34.52 1.16 3.12
C SER A 297 35.24 2.35 2.45
N SER A 298 34.87 2.67 1.21
CA SER A 298 35.42 3.84 0.51
C SER A 298 35.02 5.15 1.19
N LEU A 299 33.75 5.31 1.56
CA LEU A 299 33.23 6.51 2.23
C LEU A 299 33.90 6.71 3.61
N GLU A 300 34.09 5.63 4.36
CA GLU A 300 34.80 5.65 5.65
C GLU A 300 36.25 6.14 5.51
N LYS A 301 36.96 5.70 4.45
CA LYS A 301 38.32 6.17 4.15
C LYS A 301 38.33 7.65 3.80
N SER A 302 37.44 8.09 2.90
CA SER A 302 37.33 9.50 2.52
C SER A 302 36.99 10.41 3.70
N LEU A 303 36.15 9.95 4.64
CA LEU A 303 35.84 10.69 5.86
C LEU A 303 37.05 10.80 6.79
N LYS A 304 37.84 9.72 6.95
CA LYS A 304 39.10 9.75 7.73
C LYS A 304 40.14 10.69 7.11
N GLU A 305 40.21 10.78 5.79
CA GLU A 305 41.12 11.72 5.12
C GLU A 305 40.69 13.17 5.31
N LEU A 306 39.38 13.45 5.23
CA LEU A 306 38.83 14.78 5.49
C LEU A 306 39.03 15.21 6.95
N SER A 307 38.91 14.28 7.91
CA SER A 307 39.14 14.60 9.33
C SER A 307 40.61 14.90 9.63
N LYS A 308 41.57 14.40 8.84
CA LYS A 308 43.00 14.71 8.98
C LYS A 308 43.41 16.07 8.39
N ARG A 309 42.55 16.66 7.56
CA ARG A 309 42.78 17.97 6.91
C ARG A 309 42.18 19.14 7.69
N ARG A 310 41.51 18.86 8.81
CA ARG A 310 41.04 19.84 9.80
C ARG A 310 41.93 19.75 11.02
#